data_AF-A0A5C8FY25-F1
#
_entry.id   AF-A0A5C8FY25-F1
#
_cell.length_a   1.000
_cell.length_b   1.000
_cell.length_c   1.000
_cell.angle_alpha   90.00
_cell.angle_beta   90.00
_cell.angle_gamma   90.00
#
_symmetry.space_group_name_H-M   'P 1'
#
loop_
_entity.id
_entity.type
_entity.pdbx_description
1 polymer ?
#
loop_
_entity_poly.entity_id
_entity_poly.type
_entity_poly.pdbx_seq_one_letter_code
_entity_poly.pdbx_strand_id
1 'polypeptide(L)'
;MIKQEEKRKRKIEKIINNFGELIKGLENDEAIALLEIEIPKLQEGETKEIYKKGLSKLHEEKRKEEERLKRKQERNRLLNEAADEVEYNIENNRFIETNIPLIAEEGCFEIFYNIEVYEYKTRYGATNYEKVGEGKLYITNKKLYFISDINAFPLVWLNNIMDVNWYFLEDENKFQLKITRDGNAIFLESYDEVDIYKMNYYIKTIMKNK
;
A
#
# COMPACT_ATOMS: atom_id res chain seq x y z
N MET A 1 25.52 2.13 49.12
CA MET A 1 24.90 1.58 47.89
C MET A 1 24.22 2.65 47.05
N ILE A 2 23.16 3.33 47.52
CA ILE A 2 22.37 4.31 46.72
C ILE A 2 23.24 5.42 46.06
N LYS A 3 24.17 6.03 46.80
CA LYS A 3 25.05 7.11 46.27
C LYS A 3 26.04 6.66 45.17
N GLN A 4 26.42 5.38 45.13
CA GLN A 4 27.34 4.87 44.10
C GLN A 4 26.59 4.58 42.79
N GLU A 5 25.35 4.14 42.92
CA GLU A 5 24.47 3.84 41.78
C GLU A 5 24.05 5.12 41.05
N GLU A 6 23.74 6.20 41.77
CA GLU A 6 23.48 7.53 41.17
C GLU A 6 24.69 8.10 40.43
N LYS A 7 25.91 7.95 40.99
CA LYS A 7 27.14 8.40 40.33
C LYS A 7 27.39 7.64 39.02
N ARG A 8 27.12 6.33 39.01
CA ARG A 8 27.24 5.51 37.79
C ARG A 8 26.23 5.92 36.73
N LYS A 9 24.97 6.16 37.11
CA LYS A 9 23.92 6.64 36.18
C LYS A 9 24.33 7.96 35.49
N ARG A 10 24.77 8.96 36.25
CA ARG A 10 25.23 10.24 35.69
C ARG A 10 26.43 10.09 34.74
N LYS A 11 27.33 9.15 35.03
CA LYS A 11 28.47 8.83 34.15
C LYS A 11 27.99 8.24 32.83
N ILE A 12 27.04 7.31 32.87
CA ILE A 12 26.45 6.69 31.67
C ILE A 12 25.69 7.72 30.84
N GLU A 13 24.88 8.57 31.47
CA GLU A 13 24.17 9.67 30.78
C GLU A 13 25.14 10.59 30.04
N LYS A 14 26.26 10.97 30.67
CA LYS A 14 27.29 11.79 30.03
C LYS A 14 27.90 11.10 28.81
N ILE A 15 28.14 9.78 28.88
CA ILE A 15 28.66 9.00 27.74
C ILE A 15 27.65 8.98 26.60
N ILE A 16 26.37 8.76 26.90
CA ILE A 16 25.29 8.74 25.90
C ILE A 16 25.15 10.11 25.24
N ASN A 17 25.21 11.21 26.01
CA ASN A 17 25.15 12.56 25.46
C ASN A 17 26.35 12.86 24.55
N ASN A 18 27.56 12.45 24.95
CA ASN A 18 28.75 12.61 24.11
C ASN A 18 28.65 11.80 22.81
N PHE A 19 28.10 10.58 22.87
CA PHE A 19 27.81 9.78 21.68
C PHE A 19 26.83 10.52 20.76
N GLY A 20 25.73 11.03 21.33
CA GLY A 20 24.70 11.75 20.57
C GLY A 20 25.24 13.01 19.89
N GLU A 21 26.06 13.80 20.56
CA GLU A 21 26.70 14.99 19.96
C GLU A 21 27.74 14.62 18.89
N LEU A 22 28.44 13.50 19.03
CA LEU A 22 29.44 13.05 18.04
C LEU A 22 28.81 12.77 16.67
N ILE A 23 27.62 12.18 16.64
CA ILE A 23 26.94 11.80 15.40
C ILE A 23 25.85 12.79 14.97
N LYS A 24 25.75 13.92 15.67
CA LYS A 24 24.67 14.88 15.46
C LYS A 24 24.79 15.55 14.09
N GLY A 25 23.71 15.48 13.33
CA GLY A 25 23.64 16.09 11.99
C GLY A 25 24.36 15.30 10.90
N LEU A 26 24.90 14.12 11.22
CA LEU A 26 25.44 13.20 10.23
C LEU A 26 24.32 12.33 9.65
N GLU A 27 24.43 11.98 8.38
CA GLU A 27 23.63 10.88 7.83
C GLU A 27 24.08 9.55 8.45
N ASN A 28 23.19 8.53 8.44
CA ASN A 28 23.48 7.24 9.06
C ASN A 28 24.79 6.62 8.55
N ASP A 29 25.09 6.78 7.27
CA ASP A 29 26.31 6.24 6.65
C ASP A 29 27.57 6.96 7.12
N GLU A 30 27.50 8.28 7.27
CA GLU A 30 28.59 9.10 7.79
C GLU A 30 28.83 8.81 9.28
N ALA A 31 27.75 8.68 10.06
CA ALA A 31 27.81 8.33 11.47
C ALA A 31 28.40 6.93 11.69
N ILE A 32 27.99 5.94 10.90
CA ILE A 32 28.55 4.59 10.92
C ILE A 32 30.05 4.64 10.61
N ALA A 33 30.44 5.26 9.49
CA ALA A 33 31.85 5.34 9.09
C ALA A 33 32.72 6.04 10.14
N LEU A 34 32.23 7.13 10.73
CA LEU A 34 32.92 7.83 11.82
C LEU A 34 33.10 6.93 13.05
N LEU A 35 32.05 6.24 13.47
CA LEU A 35 32.09 5.36 14.64
C LEU A 35 32.98 4.12 14.43
N GLU A 36 33.02 3.56 13.22
CA GLU A 36 33.94 2.48 12.86
C GLU A 36 35.41 2.90 12.99
N ILE A 37 35.71 4.19 12.78
CA ILE A 37 37.05 4.77 12.96
C ILE A 37 37.32 5.12 14.44
N GLU A 38 36.34 5.68 15.15
CA GLU A 38 36.53 6.20 16.51
C GLU A 38 36.49 5.11 17.59
N ILE A 39 35.62 4.10 17.45
CA ILE A 39 35.48 3.02 18.46
C ILE A 39 36.77 2.25 18.71
N PRO A 40 37.59 1.89 17.69
CA PRO A 40 38.87 1.23 17.91
C PRO A 40 39.86 2.07 18.74
N LYS A 41 39.75 3.40 18.73
CA LYS A 41 40.63 4.32 19.48
C LYS A 41 40.23 4.43 20.96
N LEU A 42 39.02 3.98 21.33
CA LEU A 42 38.54 4.02 22.71
C LEU A 42 39.19 2.92 23.55
N GLN A 43 39.53 3.27 24.80
CA GLN A 43 39.92 2.30 25.81
C GLN A 43 38.78 1.33 26.12
N GLU A 44 39.12 0.07 26.40
CA GLU A 44 38.12 -0.94 26.75
C GLU A 44 37.40 -0.54 28.05
N GLY A 45 36.07 -0.62 28.05
CA GLY A 45 35.25 -0.19 29.18
C GLY A 45 33.86 0.31 28.76
N GLU A 46 33.13 0.88 29.72
CA GLU A 46 31.72 1.27 29.57
C GLU A 46 31.48 2.22 28.37
N THR A 47 32.41 3.13 28.07
CA THR A 47 32.30 4.05 26.93
C THR A 47 32.30 3.32 25.60
N LYS A 48 33.30 2.45 25.38
CA LYS A 48 33.43 1.68 24.14
C LYS A 48 32.25 0.75 23.93
N GLU A 49 31.77 0.11 25.00
CA GLU A 49 30.58 -0.75 24.95
C GLU A 49 29.30 0.02 24.60
N ILE A 50 29.12 1.24 25.13
CA ILE A 50 27.99 2.10 24.76
C ILE A 50 28.07 2.50 23.29
N TYR A 51 29.25 2.86 22.79
CA TYR A 51 29.44 3.25 21.40
C TYR A 51 29.25 2.07 20.43
N LYS A 52 29.76 0.87 20.76
CA LYS A 52 29.50 -0.37 19.99
C LYS A 52 27.99 -0.66 19.90
N LYS A 53 27.26 -0.51 21.00
CA LYS A 53 25.79 -0.65 21.01
C LYS A 53 25.10 0.40 20.15
N GLY A 54 25.57 1.65 20.18
CA GLY A 54 25.08 2.73 19.32
C GLY A 54 25.30 2.43 17.84
N LEU A 55 26.52 2.01 17.46
CA LEU A 55 26.85 1.59 16.10
C LEU A 55 25.96 0.43 15.62
N SER A 56 25.74 -0.58 16.47
CA SER A 56 24.86 -1.70 16.14
C SER A 56 23.41 -1.26 15.88
N LYS A 57 22.91 -0.24 16.60
CA LYS A 57 21.57 0.31 16.33
C LYS A 57 21.51 1.05 15.00
N LEU A 58 22.54 1.84 14.67
CA LEU A 58 22.60 2.54 13.38
C LEU A 58 22.62 1.55 12.21
N HIS A 59 23.38 0.45 12.30
CA HIS A 59 23.33 -0.61 11.29
C HIS A 59 21.94 -1.26 11.17
N GLU A 60 21.26 -1.50 12.28
CA GLU A 60 19.90 -2.06 12.28
C GLU A 60 18.90 -1.11 11.61
N GLU A 61 18.97 0.18 11.93
CA GLU A 61 18.13 1.22 11.33
C GLU A 61 18.39 1.36 9.83
N LYS A 62 19.67 1.38 9.42
CA LYS A 62 20.06 1.37 8.00
C LYS A 62 19.49 0.15 7.27
N ARG A 63 19.65 -1.05 7.82
CA ARG A 63 19.12 -2.28 7.21
C ARG A 63 17.60 -2.21 7.03
N LYS A 64 16.86 -1.76 8.05
CA LYS A 64 15.39 -1.61 7.96
C LYS A 64 14.99 -0.62 6.88
N GLU A 65 15.70 0.50 6.76
CA GLU A 65 15.42 1.49 5.73
C GLU A 65 15.72 0.98 4.32
N GLU A 66 16.84 0.28 4.13
CA GLU A 66 17.17 -0.38 2.87
C GLU A 66 16.13 -1.44 2.47
N GLU A 67 15.66 -2.26 3.42
CA GLU A 67 14.57 -3.21 3.18
C GLU A 67 13.27 -2.49 2.80
N ARG A 68 12.93 -1.41 3.50
CA ARG A 68 11.74 -0.58 3.20
C ARG A 68 11.83 -0.01 1.79
N LEU A 69 13.00 0.49 1.39
CA LEU A 69 13.24 1.04 0.06
C LEU A 69 13.14 -0.04 -1.02
N LYS A 70 13.72 -1.22 -0.80
CA LYS A 70 13.61 -2.37 -1.72
C LYS A 70 12.15 -2.79 -1.91
N ARG A 71 11.38 -2.92 -0.83
CA ARG A 71 9.94 -3.23 -0.91
C ARG A 71 9.16 -2.17 -1.67
N LYS A 72 9.47 -0.88 -1.45
CA LYS A 72 8.84 0.23 -2.18
C LYS A 72 9.18 0.21 -3.67
N GLN A 73 10.43 -0.06 -4.02
CA GLN A 73 10.88 -0.17 -5.41
C GLN A 73 10.17 -1.34 -6.12
N GLU A 74 10.14 -2.51 -5.49
CA GLU A 74 9.46 -3.69 -6.05
C GLU A 74 7.96 -3.45 -6.21
N ARG A 75 7.29 -2.89 -5.20
CA ARG A 75 5.89 -2.48 -5.29
C ARG A 75 5.66 -1.55 -6.49
N ASN A 76 6.44 -0.48 -6.61
CA ASN A 76 6.30 0.46 -7.72
C ASN A 76 6.53 -0.19 -9.08
N ARG A 77 7.48 -1.13 -9.17
CA ARG A 77 7.71 -1.90 -10.38
C ARG A 77 6.48 -2.71 -10.78
N LEU A 78 5.89 -3.46 -9.84
CA LEU A 78 4.67 -4.25 -10.08
C LEU A 78 3.50 -3.38 -10.53
N LEU A 79 3.31 -2.21 -9.89
CA LEU A 79 2.24 -1.29 -10.27
C LEU A 79 2.49 -0.65 -11.65
N ASN A 80 3.73 -0.37 -12.02
CA ASN A 80 4.06 0.13 -13.35
C ASN A 80 3.83 -0.94 -14.42
N GLU A 81 4.31 -2.17 -14.21
CA GLU A 81 4.08 -3.29 -15.12
C GLU A 81 2.57 -3.55 -15.32
N ALA A 82 1.78 -3.45 -14.24
CA ALA A 82 0.32 -3.55 -14.31
C ALA A 82 -0.33 -2.39 -15.10
N ALA A 83 0.17 -1.17 -14.97
CA ALA A 83 -0.34 -0.02 -15.74
C ALA A 83 -0.05 -0.16 -17.24
N ASP A 84 1.18 -0.56 -17.59
CA ASP A 84 1.60 -0.80 -18.97
C ASP A 84 0.75 -1.90 -19.62
N GLU A 85 0.46 -2.98 -18.89
CA GLU A 85 -0.42 -4.06 -19.35
C GLU A 85 -1.86 -3.55 -19.63
N VAL A 86 -2.41 -2.77 -18.69
CA VAL A 86 -3.77 -2.21 -18.83
C VAL A 86 -3.86 -1.27 -20.04
N GLU A 87 -2.89 -0.37 -20.21
CA GLU A 87 -2.82 0.53 -21.37
C GLU A 87 -2.77 -0.26 -22.68
N TYR A 88 -1.86 -1.22 -22.77
CA TYR A 88 -1.74 -2.09 -23.94
C TYR A 88 -3.06 -2.83 -24.24
N ASN A 89 -3.73 -3.37 -23.22
CA ASN A 89 -4.99 -4.08 -23.40
C ASN A 89 -6.10 -3.17 -23.93
N ILE A 90 -6.20 -1.94 -23.41
CA ILE A 90 -7.21 -0.95 -23.83
C ILE A 90 -6.93 -0.47 -25.27
N GLU A 91 -5.71 -0.07 -25.58
CA GLU A 91 -5.34 0.47 -26.90
C GLU A 91 -5.59 -0.53 -28.03
N ASN A 92 -5.40 -1.82 -27.75
CA ASN A 92 -5.54 -2.89 -28.74
C ASN A 92 -6.89 -3.61 -28.68
N ASN A 93 -7.83 -3.16 -27.83
CA ASN A 93 -9.10 -3.86 -27.56
C ASN A 93 -8.90 -5.36 -27.29
N ARG A 94 -7.89 -5.70 -26.48
CA ARG A 94 -7.52 -7.09 -26.20
C ARG A 94 -8.49 -7.70 -25.21
N PHE A 95 -9.60 -8.21 -25.73
CA PHE A 95 -10.63 -8.83 -24.92
C PHE A 95 -10.35 -10.32 -24.64
N ILE A 96 -10.71 -10.75 -23.44
CA ILE A 96 -10.68 -12.15 -23.03
C ILE A 96 -12.05 -12.81 -23.22
N GLU A 97 -12.03 -14.13 -23.38
CA GLU A 97 -13.25 -14.93 -23.37
C GLU A 97 -13.93 -14.87 -22.00
N THR A 98 -15.25 -14.75 -22.01
CA THR A 98 -16.04 -14.62 -20.79
C THR A 98 -17.41 -15.29 -20.93
N ASN A 99 -18.02 -15.61 -19.80
CA ASN A 99 -19.34 -16.19 -19.69
C ASN A 99 -20.43 -15.18 -19.31
N ILE A 100 -20.09 -13.90 -19.17
CA ILE A 100 -21.07 -12.85 -18.83
C ILE A 100 -21.85 -12.41 -20.08
N PRO A 101 -23.09 -11.92 -19.92
CA PRO A 101 -23.83 -11.30 -21.02
C PRO A 101 -23.18 -9.97 -21.44
N LEU A 102 -22.73 -9.92 -22.69
CA LEU A 102 -22.15 -8.74 -23.34
C LEU A 102 -23.16 -8.12 -24.32
N ILE A 103 -23.18 -6.79 -24.40
CA ILE A 103 -23.93 -6.07 -25.44
C ILE A 103 -23.09 -5.89 -26.71
N ALA A 104 -23.68 -5.36 -27.78
CA ALA A 104 -22.95 -5.09 -29.02
C ALA A 104 -21.71 -4.20 -28.75
N GLU A 105 -20.57 -4.59 -29.34
CA GLU A 105 -19.27 -3.91 -29.19
C GLU A 105 -18.71 -3.89 -27.74
N GLU A 106 -19.33 -4.64 -26.82
CA GLU A 106 -18.81 -4.83 -25.48
C GLU A 106 -17.83 -6.01 -25.45
N GLY A 107 -16.67 -5.79 -24.84
CA GLY A 107 -15.66 -6.81 -24.61
C GLY A 107 -15.11 -6.72 -23.19
N CYS A 108 -14.78 -7.89 -22.61
CA CYS A 108 -14.20 -7.99 -21.27
C CYS A 108 -12.68 -7.91 -21.35
N PHE A 109 -12.06 -7.04 -20.57
CA PHE A 109 -10.59 -6.94 -20.50
C PHE A 109 -10.02 -7.91 -19.48
N GLU A 110 -10.57 -7.95 -18.26
CA GLU A 110 -9.99 -8.72 -17.16
C GLU A 110 -11.04 -9.17 -16.15
N ILE A 111 -10.75 -10.29 -15.46
CA ILE A 111 -11.58 -10.88 -14.41
C ILE A 111 -10.76 -10.90 -13.13
N PHE A 112 -11.27 -10.24 -12.10
CA PHE A 112 -10.70 -10.24 -10.76
C PHE A 112 -11.51 -11.17 -9.86
N TYR A 113 -10.84 -11.90 -8.99
CA TYR A 113 -11.43 -12.93 -8.13
C TYR A 113 -11.43 -12.47 -6.67
N ASN A 114 -12.31 -13.06 -5.86
CA ASN A 114 -12.41 -12.79 -4.41
C ASN A 114 -12.62 -11.30 -4.09
N ILE A 115 -13.40 -10.61 -4.91
CA ILE A 115 -13.73 -9.21 -4.73
C ILE A 115 -14.96 -9.10 -3.86
N GLU A 116 -14.81 -8.40 -2.73
CA GLU A 116 -15.94 -8.02 -1.89
C GLU A 116 -16.54 -6.72 -2.39
N VAL A 117 -17.87 -6.67 -2.51
CA VAL A 117 -18.61 -5.49 -2.94
C VAL A 117 -19.42 -4.96 -1.78
N TYR A 118 -19.31 -3.66 -1.51
CA TYR A 118 -20.11 -2.96 -0.51
C TYR A 118 -20.79 -1.74 -1.12
N GLU A 119 -21.93 -1.37 -0.56
CA GLU A 119 -22.66 -0.16 -0.91
C GLU A 119 -23.14 0.57 0.36
N TYR A 120 -23.23 1.89 0.28
CA TYR A 120 -23.98 2.64 1.29
C TYR A 120 -25.48 2.49 1.05
N LYS A 121 -26.20 1.93 2.01
CA LYS A 121 -27.65 1.85 1.98
C LYS A 121 -28.24 2.67 3.13
N THR A 122 -29.09 3.62 2.77
CA THR A 122 -29.86 4.38 3.75
C THR A 122 -31.15 3.64 4.04
N ARG A 123 -31.29 3.11 5.25
CA ARG A 123 -32.52 2.46 5.74
C ARG A 123 -32.92 3.10 7.06
N TYR A 124 -34.20 3.46 7.18
CA TYR A 124 -34.77 4.05 8.40
C TYR A 124 -34.00 5.28 8.93
N GLY A 125 -33.42 6.09 8.04
CA GLY A 125 -32.68 7.31 8.41
C GLY A 125 -31.21 7.07 8.82
N ALA A 126 -30.71 5.84 8.80
CA ALA A 126 -29.29 5.52 9.00
C ALA A 126 -28.65 5.05 7.69
N THR A 127 -27.48 5.61 7.36
CA THR A 127 -26.66 5.18 6.21
C THR A 127 -25.65 4.14 6.69
N ASN A 128 -25.85 2.89 6.28
CA ASN A 128 -24.99 1.77 6.66
C ASN A 128 -24.09 1.36 5.49
N TYR A 129 -22.86 0.99 5.83
CA TYR A 129 -21.94 0.28 4.93
C TYR A 129 -22.32 -1.21 4.92
N GLU A 130 -22.93 -1.70 3.84
CA GLU A 130 -23.45 -3.08 3.78
C GLU A 130 -22.71 -3.90 2.71
N LYS A 131 -22.24 -5.10 3.07
CA LYS A 131 -21.67 -6.08 2.12
C LYS A 131 -22.79 -6.57 1.20
N VAL A 132 -22.63 -6.34 -0.09
CA VAL A 132 -23.55 -6.79 -1.15
C VAL A 132 -23.24 -8.21 -1.57
N GLY A 133 -21.95 -8.57 -1.62
CA GLY A 133 -21.52 -9.92 -1.97
C GLY A 133 -20.01 -10.04 -2.09
N GLU A 134 -19.56 -11.26 -2.39
CA GLU A 134 -18.17 -11.58 -2.68
C GLU A 134 -18.13 -12.51 -3.91
N GLY A 135 -17.15 -12.31 -4.79
CA GLY A 135 -17.07 -13.09 -6.02
C GLY A 135 -16.14 -12.51 -7.06
N LYS A 136 -16.54 -12.63 -8.33
CA LYS A 136 -15.76 -12.22 -9.50
C LYS A 136 -16.23 -10.88 -10.04
N LEU A 137 -15.30 -9.96 -10.23
CA LEU A 137 -15.53 -8.69 -10.92
C LEU A 137 -14.97 -8.78 -12.33
N TYR A 138 -15.80 -8.47 -13.31
CA TYR A 138 -15.43 -8.39 -14.72
C TYR A 138 -15.38 -6.92 -15.11
N ILE A 139 -14.26 -6.49 -15.68
CA ILE A 139 -14.12 -5.15 -16.25
C ILE A 139 -14.27 -5.23 -17.75
N THR A 140 -15.32 -4.59 -18.28
CA THR A 140 -15.53 -4.47 -19.73
C THR A 140 -15.23 -3.04 -20.19
N ASN A 141 -15.18 -2.83 -21.50
CA ASN A 141 -15.11 -1.49 -22.08
C ASN A 141 -16.40 -0.66 -21.90
N LYS A 142 -17.48 -1.21 -21.30
CA LYS A 142 -18.76 -0.51 -21.09
C LYS A 142 -19.23 -0.49 -19.63
N LYS A 143 -18.97 -1.53 -18.84
CA LYS A 143 -19.49 -1.69 -17.47
C LYS A 143 -18.54 -2.50 -16.60
N LEU A 144 -18.74 -2.38 -15.30
CA LEU A 144 -18.30 -3.37 -14.32
C LEU A 144 -19.45 -4.37 -14.12
N TYR A 145 -19.14 -5.65 -14.24
CA TYR A 145 -20.12 -6.72 -14.02
C TYR A 145 -19.67 -7.61 -12.88
N PHE A 146 -20.57 -7.95 -11.98
CA PHE A 146 -20.24 -8.71 -10.77
C PHE A 146 -21.01 -10.03 -10.75
N ILE A 147 -20.30 -11.10 -10.43
CA ILE A 147 -20.86 -12.44 -10.20
C ILE A 147 -20.42 -12.93 -8.84
N SER A 148 -21.40 -13.13 -7.96
CA SER A 148 -21.26 -13.86 -6.69
C SER A 148 -21.89 -15.24 -6.79
N ASP A 149 -21.76 -16.04 -5.74
CA ASP A 149 -22.38 -17.38 -5.66
C ASP A 149 -23.92 -17.35 -5.81
N ILE A 150 -24.56 -16.23 -5.45
CA ILE A 150 -26.02 -16.12 -5.40
C ILE A 150 -26.59 -15.20 -6.48
N ASN A 151 -25.83 -14.24 -6.98
CA ASN A 151 -26.32 -13.19 -7.87
C ASN A 151 -25.28 -12.82 -8.94
N ALA A 152 -25.74 -12.52 -10.14
CA ALA A 152 -24.96 -11.95 -11.23
C ALA A 152 -25.66 -10.69 -11.76
N PHE A 153 -24.98 -9.55 -11.77
CA PHE A 153 -25.60 -8.28 -12.16
C PHE A 153 -24.58 -7.24 -12.68
N PRO A 154 -25.01 -6.31 -13.55
CA PRO A 154 -24.22 -5.15 -13.89
C PRO A 154 -24.10 -4.25 -12.66
N LEU A 155 -22.87 -4.07 -12.18
CA LEU A 155 -22.60 -3.33 -10.95
C LEU A 155 -22.67 -1.82 -11.21
N VAL A 156 -21.99 -1.34 -12.25
CA VAL A 156 -22.03 0.06 -12.67
C VAL A 156 -21.65 0.17 -14.14
N TRP A 157 -22.34 1.02 -14.89
CA TRP A 157 -21.93 1.39 -16.23
C TRP A 157 -20.84 2.44 -16.16
N LEU A 158 -19.78 2.29 -16.97
CA LEU A 158 -18.61 3.17 -16.87
C LEU A 158 -18.94 4.62 -17.24
N ASN A 159 -20.01 4.88 -17.99
CA ASN A 159 -20.51 6.22 -18.29
C ASN A 159 -21.23 6.92 -17.12
N ASN A 160 -21.59 6.18 -16.07
CA ASN A 160 -22.22 6.73 -14.87
C ASN A 160 -21.22 6.97 -13.72
N ILE A 161 -19.94 6.62 -13.92
CA ILE A 161 -18.90 6.87 -12.91
C ILE A 161 -18.50 8.35 -12.96
N MET A 162 -18.60 9.02 -11.81
CA MET A 162 -18.19 10.41 -11.63
C MET A 162 -16.74 10.52 -11.17
N ASP A 163 -16.31 9.63 -10.28
CA ASP A 163 -14.96 9.61 -9.72
C ASP A 163 -14.58 8.22 -9.23
N VAL A 164 -13.28 7.92 -9.23
CA VAL A 164 -12.74 6.65 -8.75
C VAL A 164 -11.41 6.85 -8.03
N ASN A 165 -11.36 6.41 -6.77
CA ASN A 165 -10.19 6.48 -5.91
C ASN A 165 -9.97 5.15 -5.21
N TRP A 166 -8.75 4.89 -4.74
CA TRP A 166 -8.46 3.69 -3.97
C TRP A 166 -7.59 4.01 -2.76
N TYR A 167 -7.70 3.16 -1.74
CA TYR A 167 -7.12 3.37 -0.42
C TYR A 167 -6.67 2.03 0.17
N PHE A 168 -5.73 2.08 1.12
CA PHE A 168 -5.42 0.96 2.01
C PHE A 168 -6.19 1.15 3.32
N LEU A 169 -6.96 0.14 3.72
CA LEU A 169 -7.71 0.08 4.96
C LEU A 169 -6.84 -0.57 6.03
N GLU A 170 -6.15 0.23 6.84
CA GLU A 170 -5.19 -0.27 7.83
C GLU A 170 -5.82 -1.23 8.85
N ASP A 171 -7.05 -0.94 9.30
CA ASP A 171 -7.77 -1.73 10.31
C ASP A 171 -8.16 -3.14 9.80
N GLU A 172 -8.40 -3.28 8.50
CA GLU A 172 -8.82 -4.55 7.86
C GLU A 172 -7.70 -5.23 7.06
N ASN A 173 -6.56 -4.55 6.89
CA ASN A 173 -5.45 -4.97 6.05
C ASN A 173 -5.91 -5.34 4.62
N LYS A 174 -6.76 -4.48 4.03
CA LYS A 174 -7.31 -4.63 2.67
C LYS A 174 -7.09 -3.38 1.85
N PHE A 175 -7.16 -3.52 0.53
CA PHE A 175 -7.23 -2.43 -0.41
C PHE A 175 -8.67 -2.24 -0.87
N GLN A 176 -9.10 -0.99 -0.98
CA GLN A 176 -10.46 -0.61 -1.34
C GLN A 176 -10.46 0.34 -2.53
N LEU A 177 -11.25 0.04 -3.55
CA LEU A 177 -11.62 0.94 -4.64
C LEU A 177 -12.99 1.56 -4.36
N LYS A 178 -13.04 2.88 -4.19
CA LYS A 178 -14.28 3.66 -4.10
C LYS A 178 -14.66 4.18 -5.48
N ILE A 179 -15.84 3.80 -5.96
CA ILE A 179 -16.45 4.26 -7.21
C ILE A 179 -17.64 5.14 -6.86
N THR A 180 -17.58 6.43 -7.22
CA THR A 180 -18.67 7.38 -7.00
C THR A 180 -19.56 7.45 -8.24
N ARG A 181 -20.88 7.28 -8.07
CA ARG A 181 -21.88 7.32 -9.15
C ARG A 181 -23.18 7.94 -8.64
N ASP A 182 -23.80 8.84 -9.39
CA ASP A 182 -25.18 9.34 -9.13
C ASP A 182 -25.50 9.69 -7.65
N GLY A 183 -24.56 10.34 -6.94
CA GLY A 183 -24.72 10.70 -5.52
C GLY A 183 -24.56 9.56 -4.51
N ASN A 184 -24.18 8.37 -4.95
CA ASN A 184 -23.87 7.18 -4.15
C ASN A 184 -22.43 6.69 -4.39
N ALA A 185 -22.01 5.68 -3.63
CA ALA A 185 -20.71 5.03 -3.81
C ALA A 185 -20.82 3.49 -3.73
N ILE A 186 -20.07 2.82 -4.60
CA ILE A 186 -19.76 1.39 -4.52
C ILE A 186 -18.31 1.26 -4.05
N PHE A 187 -18.06 0.24 -3.24
CA PHE A 187 -16.73 -0.08 -2.76
C PHE A 187 -16.38 -1.50 -3.16
N LEU A 188 -15.19 -1.68 -3.73
CA LEU A 188 -14.64 -2.98 -4.08
C LEU A 188 -13.42 -3.21 -3.23
N GLU A 189 -13.38 -4.32 -2.50
CA GLU A 189 -12.27 -4.63 -1.60
C GLU A 189 -11.57 -5.91 -2.02
N SER A 190 -10.24 -5.92 -1.91
CA SER A 190 -9.37 -7.07 -2.12
C SER A 190 -8.19 -7.01 -1.14
N TYR A 191 -7.62 -8.16 -0.83
CA TYR A 191 -6.32 -8.24 -0.12
C TYR A 191 -5.14 -7.97 -1.06
N ASP A 192 -5.36 -7.97 -2.37
CA ASP A 192 -4.33 -7.73 -3.37
C ASP A 192 -4.34 -6.26 -3.83
N GLU A 193 -3.19 -5.59 -3.62
CA GLU A 193 -2.97 -4.21 -4.06
C GLU A 193 -3.02 -4.07 -5.58
N VAL A 194 -2.42 -5.02 -6.29
CA VAL A 194 -2.28 -4.99 -7.74
C VAL A 194 -3.64 -5.09 -8.40
N ASP A 195 -4.53 -5.92 -7.85
CA ASP A 195 -5.92 -6.03 -8.33
C ASP A 195 -6.65 -4.69 -8.24
N ILE A 196 -6.68 -4.07 -7.05
CA ILE A 196 -7.36 -2.79 -6.84
C ILE A 196 -6.73 -1.68 -7.68
N TYR A 197 -5.41 -1.68 -7.81
CA TYR A 197 -4.70 -0.75 -8.68
C TYR A 197 -5.10 -0.93 -10.15
N LYS A 198 -5.07 -2.16 -10.68
CA LYS A 198 -5.49 -2.47 -12.05
C LYS A 198 -6.94 -2.04 -12.29
N MET A 199 -7.86 -2.36 -11.37
CA MET A 199 -9.25 -1.91 -11.48
C MET A 199 -9.37 -0.39 -11.56
N ASN A 200 -8.66 0.35 -10.69
CA ASN A 200 -8.62 1.81 -10.74
C ASN A 200 -8.11 2.30 -12.10
N TYR A 201 -7.03 1.69 -12.59
CA TYR A 201 -6.37 2.11 -13.81
C TYR A 201 -7.22 1.83 -15.05
N TYR A 202 -7.83 0.65 -15.19
CA TYR A 202 -8.77 0.36 -16.28
C TYR A 202 -9.89 1.40 -16.33
N ILE A 203 -10.55 1.63 -15.19
CA ILE A 203 -11.68 2.57 -15.12
C ILE A 203 -11.23 3.97 -15.52
N LYS A 204 -10.12 4.47 -14.97
CA LYS A 204 -9.60 5.81 -15.30
C LYS A 204 -9.21 5.93 -16.76
N THR A 205 -8.51 4.96 -17.32
CA THR A 205 -8.05 5.00 -18.71
C THR A 205 -9.23 4.93 -19.68
N ILE A 206 -10.22 4.06 -19.44
CA ILE A 206 -11.45 4.01 -20.25
C ILE A 206 -12.25 5.32 -20.12
N MET A 207 -12.32 5.92 -18.92
CA MET A 207 -13.02 7.19 -18.72
C MET A 207 -12.35 8.38 -19.41
N LYS A 208 -11.01 8.39 -19.52
CA LYS A 208 -10.25 9.44 -20.23
C LYS A 208 -10.43 9.40 -21.74
N ASN A 209 -10.63 8.22 -22.31
CA ASN A 209 -10.72 8.00 -23.76
C ASN A 209 -12.15 8.19 -24.32
N LYS A 210 -13.06 8.80 -23.55
CA LYS A 210 -14.41 9.18 -24.00
C LYS A 210 -14.42 10.57 -24.61
#